data_AF-A0A382F227-F1
#
_entry.id   AF-A0A382F227-F1
#
_cell.length_a   1.000
_cell.length_b   1.000
_cell.length_c   1.000
_cell.angle_alpha   90.00
_cell.angle_beta   90.00
_cell.angle_gamma   90.00
#
_symmetry.space_group_name_H-M   'P 1'
#
loop_
_entity.id
_entity.type
_entity.pdbx_description
1 polymer ?
#
loop_
_entity_poly.entity_id
_entity_poly.type
_entity_poly.pdbx_seq_one_letter_code
_entity_poly.pdbx_strand_id
1 'polypeptide(L)'
;MAKTQLDLSPEIKELGIEEYARELESNGLTIVPPEVNEFGLERIDQIVEIILERAEAMTGSKFTLGDGPLDELEFPKPKLSPEQMKQIEALGFKEALLNPTQFLIQKLTQIDRIFRDLAINPVSVALQNHMMAGQTRLSSVNCFVKWQGDFGYGPGLGLHADQAATPLPWGPVAHSGNSTWCLTDYTLDGGALAYVPGTHTEGKPTPPPDRIKDAIPA
;
A
#
# COMPACT_ATOMS: atom_id res chain seq x y z
N MET A 1 -20.33 -21.02 18.89
CA MET A 1 -19.54 -19.77 18.87
C MET A 1 -20.49 -18.67 18.45
N ALA A 2 -20.70 -17.66 19.29
CA ALA A 2 -21.58 -16.55 18.96
C ALA A 2 -20.94 -15.79 17.79
N LYS A 3 -21.64 -15.71 16.64
CA LYS A 3 -21.31 -14.72 15.62
C LYS A 3 -21.57 -13.37 16.28
N THR A 4 -20.53 -12.70 16.76
CA THR A 4 -20.63 -11.31 17.21
C THR A 4 -21.21 -10.55 16.03
N GLN A 5 -22.43 -10.03 16.19
CA GLN A 5 -23.06 -9.22 15.16
C GLN A 5 -22.14 -8.01 14.97
N LEU A 6 -21.51 -7.93 13.80
CA LEU A 6 -20.62 -6.83 13.44
C LEU A 6 -21.43 -5.53 13.55
N ASP A 7 -21.14 -4.73 14.56
CA ASP A 7 -21.81 -3.46 14.77
C ASP A 7 -21.18 -2.44 13.82
N LEU A 8 -21.73 -2.41 12.61
CA LEU A 8 -21.31 -1.46 11.59
C LEU A 8 -21.73 -0.06 12.01
N SER A 9 -20.78 0.88 11.90
CA SER A 9 -21.02 2.26 12.29
C SER A 9 -22.12 2.91 11.44
N PRO A 10 -22.80 3.95 11.95
CA PRO A 10 -23.80 4.69 11.17
C PRO A 10 -23.23 5.20 9.84
N GLU A 11 -21.98 5.66 9.82
CA GLU A 11 -21.32 6.19 8.63
C GLU A 11 -21.17 5.13 7.53
N ILE A 12 -20.83 3.89 7.90
CA ILE A 12 -20.75 2.76 6.96
C ILE A 12 -22.10 2.49 6.30
N LYS A 13 -23.20 2.55 7.07
CA LYS A 13 -24.57 2.31 6.59
C LYS A 13 -25.08 3.46 5.73
N GLU A 14 -24.80 4.70 6.12
CA GLU A 14 -25.18 5.90 5.38
C GLU A 14 -24.52 5.96 4.00
N LEU A 15 -23.27 5.49 3.90
CA LEU A 15 -22.52 5.40 2.65
C LEU A 15 -22.84 4.14 1.83
N GLY A 16 -23.59 3.17 2.38
CA GLY A 16 -23.93 1.92 1.69
C GLY A 16 -22.72 1.01 1.41
N ILE A 17 -21.70 1.05 2.28
CA ILE A 17 -20.42 0.34 2.11
C ILE A 17 -20.25 -0.82 3.09
N GLU A 18 -21.35 -1.41 3.56
CA GLU A 18 -21.34 -2.51 4.53
C GLU A 18 -20.57 -3.74 4.05
N GLU A 19 -20.60 -4.04 2.75
CA GLU A 19 -19.88 -5.18 2.18
C GLU A 19 -18.36 -5.01 2.33
N TYR A 20 -17.83 -3.84 1.99
CA TYR A 20 -16.40 -3.52 2.09
C TYR A 20 -15.90 -3.57 3.54
N ALA A 21 -16.72 -3.09 4.49
CA ALA A 21 -16.41 -3.22 5.91
C ALA A 21 -16.34 -4.69 6.35
N ARG A 22 -17.27 -5.54 5.90
CA ARG A 22 -17.26 -6.98 6.23
C ARG A 22 -16.08 -7.72 5.60
N GLU A 23 -15.67 -7.32 4.40
CA GLU A 23 -14.48 -7.86 3.74
C GLU A 23 -13.20 -7.52 4.51
N LEU A 24 -13.05 -6.27 4.96
CA LEU A 24 -11.91 -5.89 5.81
C LEU A 24 -11.81 -6.76 7.06
N GLU A 25 -12.93 -6.98 7.74
CA GLU A 25 -12.98 -7.81 8.95
C GLU A 25 -12.65 -9.28 8.66
N SER A 26 -13.13 -9.82 7.53
CA SER A 26 -12.96 -11.23 7.17
C SER A 26 -11.60 -11.53 6.56
N ASN A 27 -11.11 -10.65 5.68
CA ASN A 27 -9.98 -10.90 4.80
C ASN A 27 -8.75 -10.04 5.16
N GLY A 28 -8.94 -8.90 5.84
CA GLY A 28 -7.89 -7.91 6.10
C GLY A 28 -7.66 -6.93 4.95
N LEU A 29 -8.41 -7.06 3.84
CA LEU A 29 -8.35 -6.22 2.66
C LEU A 29 -9.73 -6.18 1.98
N THR A 30 -10.08 -5.04 1.39
CA THR A 30 -11.24 -4.86 0.52
C THR A 30 -10.86 -3.95 -0.65
N ILE A 31 -11.54 -4.08 -1.78
CA ILE A 31 -11.30 -3.28 -2.98
C ILE A 31 -12.54 -2.41 -3.22
N VAL A 32 -12.39 -1.09 -3.14
CA VAL A 32 -13.50 -0.15 -3.35
C VAL A 32 -13.44 0.41 -4.78
N PRO A 33 -14.41 0.11 -5.65
CA PRO A 33 -14.36 0.55 -7.04
C PRO A 33 -14.67 2.05 -7.18
N PRO A 34 -14.31 2.69 -8.32
CA PRO A 34 -14.49 4.12 -8.54
C PRO A 34 -15.93 4.63 -8.34
N GLU A 35 -16.93 3.83 -8.73
CA GLU A 35 -18.35 4.15 -8.56
C GLU A 35 -18.81 4.17 -7.11
N VAL A 36 -18.07 3.53 -6.20
CA VAL A 36 -18.36 3.55 -4.77
C VAL A 36 -17.53 4.62 -4.05
N ASN A 37 -16.24 4.76 -4.38
CA ASN A 37 -15.42 5.78 -3.73
C ASN A 37 -15.70 7.21 -4.23
N GLU A 38 -16.35 7.35 -5.39
CA GLU A 38 -16.78 8.61 -6.00
C GLU A 38 -15.68 9.68 -6.13
N PHE A 39 -14.40 9.29 -6.18
CA PHE A 39 -13.30 10.26 -6.29
C PHE A 39 -13.22 10.91 -7.68
N GLY A 40 -13.59 10.17 -8.72
CA GLY A 40 -13.66 10.61 -10.12
C GLY A 40 -12.40 10.29 -10.93
N LEU A 41 -12.56 9.69 -12.11
CA LEU A 41 -11.45 9.25 -12.97
C LEU A 41 -10.60 10.41 -13.51
N GLU A 42 -11.23 11.53 -13.89
CA GLU A 42 -10.49 12.73 -14.35
C GLU A 42 -9.52 13.26 -13.28
N ARG A 43 -9.86 13.09 -11.99
CA ARG A 43 -9.00 13.48 -10.88
C ARG A 43 -7.88 12.47 -10.65
N ILE A 44 -8.10 11.19 -10.95
CA ILE A 44 -7.05 10.18 -10.98
C ILE A 44 -6.06 10.49 -12.12
N ASP A 45 -6.55 10.85 -13.31
CA ASP A 45 -5.70 11.26 -14.44
C ASP A 45 -4.84 12.49 -14.06
N GLN A 46 -5.44 13.50 -13.43
CA GLN A 46 -4.71 14.65 -12.92
C GLN A 46 -3.63 14.27 -11.89
N ILE A 47 -3.92 13.32 -10.99
CA ILE A 47 -2.93 12.80 -10.05
C ILE A 47 -1.76 12.15 -10.81
N VAL A 48 -2.06 11.33 -11.82
CA VAL A 48 -1.03 10.66 -12.64
C VAL A 48 -0.11 11.69 -13.28
N GLU A 49 -0.64 12.75 -13.87
CA GLU A 49 0.15 13.83 -14.46
C GLU A 49 1.10 14.47 -13.43
N ILE A 50 0.59 14.83 -12.25
CA ILE A 50 1.39 15.43 -11.17
C ILE A 50 2.49 14.47 -10.68
N ILE A 51 2.18 13.17 -10.59
CA ILE A 51 3.14 12.14 -10.18
C ILE A 51 4.24 11.96 -11.22
N LEU A 52 3.91 11.94 -12.52
CA LEU A 52 4.89 11.82 -13.61
C LEU A 52 5.80 13.06 -13.68
N GLU A 53 5.24 14.26 -13.59
CA GLU A 53 6.02 15.51 -13.51
C GLU A 53 6.97 15.50 -12.31
N ARG A 54 6.50 15.00 -11.16
CA ARG A 54 7.31 14.93 -9.95
C ARG A 54 8.39 13.86 -10.05
N ALA A 55 8.11 12.72 -10.65
CA ALA A 55 9.08 11.67 -10.95
C ALA A 55 10.21 12.20 -11.84
N GLU A 56 9.87 12.92 -12.91
CA GLU A 56 10.85 13.56 -13.79
C GLU A 56 11.68 14.60 -13.05
N ALA A 57 11.05 15.48 -12.27
CA ALA A 57 11.77 16.48 -11.48
C ALA A 57 12.72 15.88 -10.43
N MET A 58 12.43 14.67 -9.92
CA MET A 58 13.25 13.99 -8.91
C MET A 58 14.43 13.22 -9.51
N THR A 59 14.30 12.74 -10.74
CA THR A 59 15.23 11.78 -11.35
C THR A 59 16.00 12.37 -12.53
N GLY A 60 15.46 13.40 -13.17
CA GLY A 60 15.95 13.95 -14.44
C GLY A 60 15.54 13.16 -15.67
N SER A 61 14.81 12.04 -15.51
CA SER A 61 14.31 11.23 -16.63
C SER A 61 12.79 11.34 -16.75
N LYS A 62 12.30 11.41 -17.98
CA LYS A 62 10.86 11.38 -18.24
C LYS A 62 10.30 9.97 -18.01
N PHE A 63 9.06 9.89 -17.52
CA PHE A 63 8.36 8.63 -17.31
C PHE A 63 7.16 8.48 -18.26
N THR A 64 6.85 7.25 -18.65
CA THR A 64 5.58 6.86 -19.28
C THR A 64 4.91 5.75 -18.48
N LEU A 65 3.59 5.61 -18.61
CA LEU A 65 2.86 4.53 -17.93
C LEU A 65 3.24 3.13 -18.44
N GLY A 66 3.63 3.02 -19.71
CA GLY A 66 3.98 1.74 -20.33
C GLY A 66 5.42 1.30 -20.06
N ASP A 67 6.36 2.23 -20.12
CA ASP A 67 7.80 1.91 -20.12
C ASP A 67 8.49 2.28 -18.80
N GLY A 68 7.85 3.07 -17.95
CA GLY A 68 8.51 3.64 -16.77
C GLY A 68 9.50 4.74 -17.19
N PRO A 69 10.71 4.81 -16.59
CA PRO A 69 11.70 5.82 -16.96
C PRO A 69 12.24 5.58 -18.37
N LEU A 70 12.42 6.67 -19.13
CA LEU A 70 12.96 6.61 -20.50
C LEU A 70 14.49 6.58 -20.56
N ASP A 71 15.14 6.84 -19.43
CA ASP A 71 16.59 6.77 -19.26
C ASP A 71 16.95 5.82 -18.11
N GLU A 72 18.20 5.34 -18.10
CA GLU A 72 18.72 4.57 -16.97
C GLU A 72 18.84 5.47 -15.72
N LEU A 73 18.30 4.99 -14.59
CA LEU A 73 18.31 5.74 -13.34
C LEU A 73 19.45 5.29 -12.43
N GLU A 74 20.21 6.26 -11.92
CA GLU A 74 21.20 6.01 -10.87
C GLU A 74 20.66 6.43 -9.50
N PHE A 75 20.53 5.48 -8.58
CA PHE A 75 20.14 5.75 -7.20
C PHE A 75 21.35 5.80 -6.26
N PRO A 76 21.34 6.67 -5.24
CA PRO A 76 22.38 6.67 -4.21
C PRO A 76 22.44 5.31 -3.52
N LYS A 77 23.61 4.66 -3.57
CA LYS A 77 23.81 3.37 -2.89
C LYS A 77 23.73 3.54 -1.37
N PRO A 78 23.01 2.66 -0.67
CA PRO A 78 22.90 2.74 0.78
C PRO A 78 24.27 2.50 1.44
N LYS A 79 24.58 3.30 2.47
CA LYS A 79 25.79 3.13 3.26
C LYS A 79 25.56 2.03 4.31
N LEU A 80 25.91 0.79 3.97
CA LEU A 80 25.72 -0.38 4.81
C LEU A 80 27.05 -0.94 5.30
N SER A 81 27.08 -1.40 6.54
CA SER A 81 28.21 -2.19 7.05
C SER A 81 28.27 -3.57 6.38
N PRO A 82 29.43 -4.25 6.38
CA PRO A 82 29.55 -5.62 5.89
C PRO A 82 28.56 -6.59 6.54
N GLU A 83 28.32 -6.46 7.86
CA GLU A 83 27.31 -7.26 8.57
C GLU A 83 25.89 -6.99 8.07
N GLN A 84 25.53 -5.73 7.83
CA GLN A 84 24.21 -5.38 7.30
C GLN A 84 24.03 -5.92 5.88
N MET A 85 25.06 -5.82 5.04
CA MET A 85 25.03 -6.41 3.70
C MET A 85 24.82 -7.91 3.72
N LYS A 86 25.50 -8.63 4.62
CA LYS A 86 25.33 -10.08 4.77
C LYS A 86 23.93 -10.46 5.23
N GLN A 87 23.31 -9.66 6.11
CA GLN A 87 21.93 -9.88 6.55
C GLN A 87 20.94 -9.66 5.40
N ILE A 88 21.11 -8.60 4.62
CA ILE A 88 20.25 -8.28 3.48
C ILE A 88 20.37 -9.32 2.38
N GLU A 89 21.58 -9.81 2.14
CA GLU A 89 21.85 -10.91 1.20
C GLU A 89 21.17 -12.21 1.66
N ALA A 90 21.23 -12.53 2.96
CA ALA A 90 20.53 -13.70 3.52
C ALA A 90 19.00 -13.59 3.42
N LEU A 91 18.45 -12.37 3.43
CA LEU A 91 17.02 -12.11 3.26
C LEU A 91 16.58 -12.05 1.79
N GLY A 92 17.52 -12.09 0.83
CA GLY A 92 17.21 -12.07 -0.60
C GLY A 92 16.82 -10.69 -1.17
N PHE A 93 17.07 -9.60 -0.44
CA PHE A 93 16.70 -8.23 -0.86
C PHE A 93 17.87 -7.42 -1.45
N LYS A 94 19.07 -8.00 -1.55
CA LYS A 94 20.29 -7.30 -1.99
C LYS A 94 20.12 -6.62 -3.35
N GLU A 95 19.63 -7.36 -4.35
CA GLU A 95 19.50 -6.82 -5.70
C GLU A 95 18.41 -5.75 -5.77
N ALA A 96 17.27 -5.97 -5.11
CA ALA A 96 16.20 -4.97 -4.98
C ALA A 96 16.69 -3.65 -4.37
N LEU A 97 17.62 -3.75 -3.43
CA LEU A 97 18.19 -2.62 -2.72
C LEU A 97 19.23 -1.86 -3.55
N LEU A 98 20.06 -2.58 -4.30
CA LEU A 98 21.14 -2.00 -5.09
C LEU A 98 20.67 -1.48 -6.45
N ASN A 99 19.63 -2.11 -7.01
CA ASN A 99 19.09 -1.84 -8.33
C ASN A 99 17.56 -1.67 -8.24
N PRO A 100 17.07 -0.62 -7.54
CA PRO A 100 15.64 -0.49 -7.29
C PRO A 100 14.88 -0.14 -8.58
N THR A 101 13.82 -0.88 -8.84
CA THR A 101 12.81 -0.63 -9.90
C THR A 101 11.61 0.16 -9.38
N GLN A 102 11.83 0.86 -8.26
CA GLN A 102 10.80 1.67 -7.62
C GLN A 102 11.41 2.76 -6.74
N PHE A 103 10.65 3.83 -6.52
CA PHE A 103 10.92 4.81 -5.46
C PHE A 103 9.62 5.39 -4.91
N LEU A 104 9.71 6.07 -3.77
CA LEU A 104 8.59 6.77 -3.17
C LEU A 104 8.68 8.28 -3.42
N ILE A 105 7.57 8.85 -3.87
CA ILE A 105 7.30 10.27 -3.76
C ILE A 105 6.56 10.51 -2.45
N GLN A 106 7.20 11.19 -1.52
CA GLN A 106 6.69 11.39 -0.16
C GLN A 106 6.05 12.77 0.01
N LYS A 107 5.24 12.92 1.07
CA LYS A 107 4.63 14.20 1.49
C LYS A 107 3.75 14.81 0.38
N LEU A 108 2.97 13.99 -0.32
CA LEU A 108 2.13 14.44 -1.43
C LEU A 108 1.13 15.53 -1.04
N THR A 109 0.70 15.57 0.23
CA THR A 109 -0.15 16.65 0.76
C THR A 109 0.50 18.04 0.74
N GLN A 110 1.82 18.13 0.54
CA GLN A 110 2.56 19.38 0.35
C GLN A 110 2.69 19.77 -1.12
N ILE A 111 2.46 18.83 -2.05
CA ILE A 111 2.63 19.03 -3.49
C ILE A 111 1.39 19.67 -4.10
N ASP A 112 0.23 19.04 -3.90
CA ASP A 112 -1.03 19.53 -4.46
C ASP A 112 -2.21 19.28 -3.50
N ARG A 113 -3.27 20.08 -3.63
CA ARG A 113 -4.50 19.94 -2.85
C ARG A 113 -5.23 18.63 -3.14
N ILE A 114 -5.15 18.10 -4.35
CA ILE A 114 -5.85 16.87 -4.76
C ILE A 114 -5.48 15.68 -3.88
N PHE A 115 -4.25 15.61 -3.40
CA PHE A 115 -3.80 14.56 -2.47
C PHE A 115 -4.38 14.69 -1.07
N ARG A 116 -4.75 15.91 -0.65
CA ARG A 116 -5.47 16.13 0.60
C ARG A 116 -6.92 15.68 0.46
N ASP A 117 -7.53 16.00 -0.67
CA ASP A 117 -8.90 15.58 -0.99
C ASP A 117 -8.99 14.04 -1.04
N LEU A 118 -8.00 13.38 -1.64
CA LEU A 118 -7.86 11.92 -1.65
C LEU A 118 -7.71 11.34 -0.24
N ALA A 119 -6.88 11.97 0.60
CA ALA A 119 -6.65 11.53 1.98
C ALA A 119 -7.87 11.66 2.89
N ILE A 120 -8.83 12.52 2.54
CA ILE A 120 -10.07 12.74 3.31
C ILE A 120 -11.31 12.20 2.59
N ASN A 121 -11.14 11.34 1.58
CA ASN A 121 -12.27 10.72 0.89
C ASN A 121 -13.24 10.04 1.90
N PRO A 122 -14.55 10.36 1.87
CA PRO A 122 -15.50 9.88 2.89
C PRO A 122 -15.54 8.37 3.05
N VAL A 123 -15.52 7.61 1.94
CA VAL A 123 -15.55 6.14 1.95
C VAL A 123 -14.28 5.58 2.58
N SER A 124 -13.11 6.08 2.15
CA SER A 124 -11.83 5.69 2.74
C SER A 124 -11.79 5.98 4.24
N VAL A 125 -12.18 7.19 4.67
CA VAL A 125 -12.16 7.58 6.09
C VAL A 125 -13.13 6.74 6.92
N ALA A 126 -14.32 6.44 6.40
CA ALA A 126 -15.30 5.60 7.09
C ALA A 126 -14.78 4.17 7.31
N LEU A 127 -14.15 3.56 6.30
CA LEU A 127 -13.54 2.23 6.42
C LEU A 127 -12.35 2.22 7.38
N GLN A 128 -11.50 3.25 7.37
CA GLN A 128 -10.40 3.37 8.34
C GLN A 128 -10.94 3.54 9.77
N ASN A 129 -11.97 4.37 9.95
CA ASN A 129 -12.65 4.52 11.24
C ASN A 129 -13.25 3.22 11.74
N HIS A 130 -13.79 2.38 10.86
CA HIS A 130 -14.29 1.07 11.23
C HIS A 130 -13.16 0.18 11.83
N MET A 131 -12.05 0.04 11.10
CA MET A 131 -10.91 -0.79 11.54
C MET A 131 -10.20 -0.27 12.80
N MET A 132 -10.14 1.05 12.96
CA MET A 132 -9.39 1.73 14.03
C MET A 132 -10.29 2.24 15.16
N ALA A 133 -11.52 1.72 15.28
CA ALA A 133 -12.48 2.07 16.32
C ALA A 133 -12.70 3.59 16.50
N GLY A 134 -12.76 4.33 15.38
CA GLY A 134 -12.97 5.78 15.33
C GLY A 134 -11.79 6.63 15.78
N GLN A 135 -10.61 6.03 16.03
CA GLN A 135 -9.40 6.75 16.47
C GLN A 135 -8.45 7.09 15.31
N THR A 136 -8.95 7.11 14.08
CA THR A 136 -8.14 7.30 12.87
C THR A 136 -7.48 8.68 12.83
N ARG A 137 -6.20 8.70 12.46
CA ARG A 137 -5.44 9.91 12.16
C ARG A 137 -4.61 9.70 10.91
N LEU A 138 -4.58 10.70 10.03
CA LEU A 138 -3.72 10.68 8.86
C LEU A 138 -2.25 10.65 9.29
N SER A 139 -1.53 9.60 8.90
CA SER A 139 -0.08 9.48 9.13
C SER A 139 0.71 10.14 8.00
N SER A 140 0.55 9.64 6.77
CA SER A 140 1.25 10.16 5.59
C SER A 140 0.49 9.84 4.30
N VAL A 141 0.83 10.57 3.23
CA VAL A 141 0.33 10.31 1.86
C VAL A 141 1.55 10.29 0.95
N ASN A 142 1.82 9.11 0.38
CA ASN A 142 2.97 8.83 -0.45
C ASN A 142 2.52 8.05 -1.68
N CYS A 143 3.29 8.10 -2.76
CA CYS A 143 3.05 7.32 -3.97
C CYS A 143 4.29 6.47 -4.24
N PHE A 144 4.05 5.20 -4.57
CA PHE A 144 5.07 4.33 -5.14
C PHE A 144 5.05 4.50 -6.66
N VAL A 145 6.19 4.92 -7.22
CA VAL A 145 6.44 4.83 -8.66
C VAL A 145 7.23 3.55 -8.87
N LYS A 146 6.67 2.62 -9.64
CA LYS A 146 7.27 1.32 -9.97
C LYS A 146 7.31 1.14 -11.48
N TRP A 147 8.31 0.43 -11.98
CA TRP A 147 8.40 0.04 -13.39
C TRP A 147 8.93 -1.38 -13.52
N GLN A 148 8.84 -1.94 -14.72
CA GLN A 148 9.29 -3.30 -15.01
C GLN A 148 10.81 -3.41 -14.86
N GLY A 149 11.27 -4.53 -14.32
CA GLY A 149 12.69 -4.86 -14.27
C GLY A 149 12.96 -6.15 -13.52
N ASP A 150 14.22 -6.58 -13.55
CA ASP A 150 14.65 -7.89 -13.05
C ASP A 150 14.78 -7.96 -11.51
N PHE A 151 14.62 -6.82 -10.85
CA PHE A 151 14.84 -6.66 -9.42
C PHE A 151 13.54 -6.31 -8.72
N GLY A 152 13.20 -7.07 -7.67
CA GLY A 152 12.00 -6.88 -6.87
C GLY A 152 12.18 -7.45 -5.46
N TYR A 153 11.12 -7.57 -4.67
CA TYR A 153 11.15 -8.03 -3.27
C TYR A 153 11.54 -9.52 -3.05
N GLY A 154 12.24 -10.10 -4.01
CA GLY A 154 12.82 -11.44 -3.92
C GLY A 154 11.77 -12.56 -3.85
N PRO A 155 12.21 -13.80 -3.57
CA PRO A 155 11.32 -14.96 -3.49
C PRO A 155 10.33 -14.87 -2.33
N GLY A 156 10.58 -13.97 -1.37
CA GLY A 156 9.75 -13.72 -0.21
C GLY A 156 8.46 -12.93 -0.49
N LEU A 157 8.32 -12.36 -1.69
CA LEU A 157 7.38 -11.29 -2.03
C LEU A 157 7.45 -10.09 -1.07
N GLY A 158 8.50 -10.01 -0.25
CA GLY A 158 8.60 -9.05 0.84
C GLY A 158 7.43 -9.11 1.83
N LEU A 159 6.85 -10.28 2.16
CA LEU A 159 5.75 -10.33 3.14
C LEU A 159 6.10 -9.64 4.46
N HIS A 160 5.22 -8.73 4.89
CA HIS A 160 5.30 -7.98 6.14
C HIS A 160 3.91 -7.49 6.56
N ALA A 161 3.80 -6.94 7.76
CA ALA A 161 2.68 -6.09 8.15
C ALA A 161 3.17 -4.70 8.52
N ASP A 162 2.46 -3.67 8.07
CA ASP A 162 2.85 -2.27 8.29
C ASP A 162 2.89 -1.87 9.76
N GLN A 163 2.14 -2.58 10.61
CA GLN A 163 2.12 -2.36 12.05
C GLN A 163 3.31 -3.03 12.78
N ALA A 164 4.28 -3.62 12.08
CA ALA A 164 5.40 -4.36 12.67
C ALA A 164 6.19 -3.59 13.75
N ALA A 165 6.15 -2.24 13.73
CA ALA A 165 6.79 -1.40 14.74
C ALA A 165 6.03 -1.33 16.08
N THR A 166 4.78 -1.79 16.14
CA THR A 166 3.97 -1.79 17.37
C THR A 166 4.30 -3.00 18.27
N PRO A 167 4.50 -2.80 19.59
CA PRO A 167 4.75 -3.89 20.53
C PRO A 167 3.67 -4.98 20.51
N LEU A 168 4.10 -6.22 20.73
CA LEU A 168 3.22 -7.38 20.88
C LEU A 168 2.70 -7.52 22.33
N PRO A 169 1.55 -8.20 22.54
CA PRO A 169 0.67 -8.79 21.53
C PRO A 169 -0.23 -7.76 20.85
N TRP A 170 -0.59 -7.99 19.59
CA TRP A 170 -1.59 -7.17 18.92
C TRP A 170 -3.00 -7.60 19.31
N GLY A 171 -3.83 -6.60 19.60
CA GLY A 171 -5.25 -6.79 19.89
C GLY A 171 -6.10 -6.84 18.62
N PRO A 172 -7.44 -6.94 18.78
CA PRO A 172 -8.37 -7.01 17.65
C PRO A 172 -8.57 -5.65 16.94
N VAL A 173 -8.11 -4.55 17.52
CA VAL A 173 -8.22 -3.20 16.92
C VAL A 173 -6.93 -2.89 16.18
N ALA A 174 -7.04 -2.46 14.92
CA ALA A 174 -5.89 -2.02 14.14
C ALA A 174 -5.33 -0.69 14.69
N HIS A 175 -4.01 -0.58 14.79
CA HIS A 175 -3.31 0.67 15.10
C HIS A 175 -2.83 1.40 13.83
N SER A 176 -2.73 0.69 12.71
CA SER A 176 -2.42 1.25 11.39
C SER A 176 -3.23 0.54 10.32
N GLY A 177 -3.68 1.31 9.32
CA GLY A 177 -4.29 0.81 8.10
C GLY A 177 -3.87 1.69 6.92
N ASN A 178 -3.95 1.12 5.72
CA ASN A 178 -3.56 1.80 4.49
C ASN A 178 -4.77 1.87 3.55
N SER A 179 -4.91 3.00 2.88
CA SER A 179 -5.78 3.13 1.70
C SER A 179 -4.88 3.34 0.49
N THR A 180 -4.76 2.32 -0.35
CA THR A 180 -3.95 2.38 -1.58
C THR A 180 -4.88 2.72 -2.75
N TRP A 181 -4.60 3.83 -3.43
CA TRP A 181 -5.34 4.26 -4.60
C TRP A 181 -4.62 3.80 -5.86
N CYS A 182 -5.30 3.01 -6.70
CA CYS A 182 -4.76 2.56 -7.97
C CYS A 182 -4.81 3.72 -8.97
N LEU A 183 -3.64 4.14 -9.44
CA LEU A 183 -3.49 5.22 -10.44
C LEU A 183 -3.31 4.67 -11.87
N THR A 184 -3.06 3.37 -11.97
CA THR A 184 -2.91 2.59 -13.20
C THR A 184 -3.64 1.27 -13.01
N ASP A 185 -3.79 0.51 -14.08
CA ASP A 185 -4.27 -0.87 -14.00
C ASP A 185 -3.46 -1.66 -12.97
N TYR A 186 -4.17 -2.29 -12.03
CA TYR A 186 -3.58 -3.02 -10.91
C TYR A 186 -3.65 -4.51 -11.21
N THR A 187 -2.61 -5.04 -11.84
CA THR A 187 -2.57 -6.44 -12.32
C THR A 187 -1.39 -7.20 -11.71
N LEU A 188 -1.49 -8.53 -11.68
CA LEU A 188 -0.40 -9.39 -11.22
C LEU A 188 0.90 -9.11 -11.99
N ASP A 189 0.84 -9.05 -13.32
CA ASP A 189 1.99 -8.78 -14.18
C ASP A 189 2.54 -7.36 -14.02
N GLY A 190 1.67 -6.41 -13.64
CA GLY A 190 2.03 -5.03 -13.28
C GLY A 190 2.64 -4.88 -11.88
N GLY A 191 2.78 -5.97 -11.11
CA GLY A 191 3.34 -5.93 -9.76
C GLY A 191 2.36 -5.41 -8.70
N ALA A 192 1.06 -5.72 -8.87
CA ALA A 192 0.06 -5.53 -7.84
C ALA A 192 0.50 -6.14 -6.49
N LEU A 193 0.05 -5.51 -5.40
CA LEU A 193 0.17 -6.07 -4.06
C LEU A 193 -0.39 -7.50 -4.03
N ALA A 194 0.30 -8.39 -3.32
CA ALA A 194 -0.26 -9.65 -2.88
C ALA A 194 -0.43 -9.63 -1.36
N TYR A 195 -1.47 -10.28 -0.86
CA TYR A 195 -1.75 -10.38 0.57
C TYR A 195 -2.19 -11.80 0.93
N VAL A 196 -2.08 -12.14 2.22
CA VAL A 196 -2.55 -13.44 2.73
C VAL A 196 -3.84 -13.21 3.52
N PRO A 197 -5.02 -13.65 3.03
CA PRO A 197 -6.28 -13.35 3.68
C PRO A 197 -6.34 -13.85 5.13
N GLY A 198 -6.91 -13.03 6.02
CA GLY A 198 -7.19 -13.39 7.41
C GLY A 198 -6.00 -13.29 8.38
N THR A 199 -4.78 -13.04 7.89
CA THR A 199 -3.59 -12.97 8.76
C THR A 199 -3.60 -11.79 9.72
N HIS A 200 -4.40 -10.74 9.44
CA HIS A 200 -4.59 -9.60 10.34
C HIS A 200 -5.15 -9.99 11.71
N THR A 201 -5.84 -11.13 11.81
CA THR A 201 -6.42 -11.65 13.07
C THR A 201 -5.46 -12.51 13.90
N GLU A 202 -4.28 -12.84 13.38
CA GLU A 202 -3.34 -13.76 14.06
C GLU A 202 -2.56 -13.10 15.21
N GLY A 203 -2.60 -11.77 15.31
CA GLY A 203 -1.97 -11.00 16.39
C GLY A 203 -0.44 -11.00 16.36
N LYS A 204 0.17 -11.18 15.17
CA LYS A 204 1.62 -11.36 14.96
C LYS A 204 2.10 -10.54 13.76
N PRO A 205 3.40 -10.15 13.72
CA PRO A 205 3.89 -9.18 12.75
C PRO A 205 4.01 -9.70 11.32
N THR A 206 4.72 -10.79 11.12
CA THR A 206 4.90 -11.38 9.79
C THR A 206 4.53 -12.85 9.87
N PRO A 207 3.64 -13.34 8.98
CA PRO A 207 3.42 -14.78 8.84
C PRO A 207 4.74 -15.51 8.56
N PRO A 208 4.88 -16.78 8.97
CA PRO A 208 6.03 -17.60 8.58
C PRO A 208 6.28 -17.56 7.06
N PRO A 209 7.55 -17.60 6.58
CA PRO A 209 7.85 -17.49 5.15
C PRO A 209 7.14 -18.50 4.24
N ASP A 210 6.74 -19.67 4.75
CA ASP A 210 6.03 -20.68 3.95
C ASP A 210 4.56 -20.30 3.63
N ARG A 211 4.02 -19.24 4.25
CA ARG A 211 2.70 -18.68 3.96
C ARG A 211 2.62 -17.91 2.65
N ILE A 212 3.75 -17.68 1.97
CA ILE A 212 3.79 -17.06 0.63
C ILE A 212 2.91 -17.81 -0.37
N LYS A 213 2.83 -19.15 -0.25
CA LYS A 213 1.99 -20.00 -1.11
C LYS A 213 0.48 -19.71 -0.97
N ASP A 214 0.08 -19.05 0.12
CA ASP A 214 -1.30 -18.69 0.42
C ASP A 214 -1.61 -17.24 0.01
N ALA A 215 -0.62 -16.50 -0.52
CA ALA A 215 -0.80 -15.13 -0.96
C ALA A 215 -1.60 -15.09 -2.27
N ILE A 216 -2.54 -14.16 -2.35
CA ILE A 216 -3.33 -13.88 -3.55
C ILE A 216 -3.10 -12.43 -3.98
N PRO A 217 -3.16 -12.12 -5.29
CA PRO A 217 -3.17 -10.73 -5.73
C PRO A 217 -4.38 -10.00 -5.12
N ALA A 218 -4.16 -8.74 -4.74
CA ALA A 218 -5.22 -7.80 -4.40
C ALA A 218 -6.05 -7.43 -5.62
#